data_AF-N1PLY7-F1
#
_entry.id   AF-N1PLY7-F1
#
_cell.length_a   1.000
_cell.length_b   1.000
_cell.length_c   1.000
_cell.angle_alpha   90.00
_cell.angle_beta   90.00
_cell.angle_gamma   90.00
#
_symmetry.space_group_name_H-M   'P 1'
#
loop_
_entity.id
_entity.type
_entity.pdbx_description
1 polymer ?
#
loop_
_entity_poly.entity_id
_entity_poly.type
_entity_poly.pdbx_seq_one_letter_code
_entity_poly.pdbx_strand_id
1 'polypeptide(L)'
;MSLEELLAEFRDREKATDNTKANWYNIAVAALAAASAGHEVVKVYRFATKDTDLESQKLIQRRIKETIIKTSWLYGGPRAILSLFPLFKDLREEEIDHFGARWDQHLHPLPSATHHAETRGKRFFDNLWSPEAAKENLDFNFKYSPDLYLLVQTNLSQWASEDSILSFVETELVYAAALICSNAPQQATWHTRGIVRQGGTKEQAGFVQQLSLRIADMYDCKTGNITPVDEIEWEDKKSHA
;
A
#
# COMPACT_ATOMS: atom_id res chain seq x y z
N MET A 1 -15.90 3.61 -19.70
CA MET A 1 -15.38 2.35 -19.17
C MET A 1 -15.83 2.23 -17.73
N SER A 2 -16.36 1.09 -17.30
CA SER A 2 -16.74 0.82 -15.91
C SER A 2 -15.51 0.46 -15.06
N LEU A 3 -15.67 0.49 -13.72
CA LEU A 3 -14.62 0.00 -12.82
C LEU A 3 -14.31 -1.48 -13.09
N GLU A 4 -15.32 -2.32 -13.28
CA GLU A 4 -15.12 -3.76 -13.52
C GLU A 4 -14.36 -4.05 -14.82
N GLU A 5 -14.62 -3.27 -15.88
CA GLU A 5 -13.85 -3.35 -17.14
C GLU A 5 -12.38 -3.00 -16.92
N LEU A 6 -12.10 -1.97 -16.12
CA LEU A 6 -10.74 -1.59 -15.74
C LEU A 6 -10.06 -2.68 -14.88
N LEU A 7 -10.77 -3.26 -13.91
CA LEU A 7 -10.26 -4.34 -13.08
C LEU A 7 -9.94 -5.59 -13.91
N ALA A 8 -10.80 -5.94 -14.86
CA ALA A 8 -10.56 -7.04 -15.79
C ALA A 8 -9.31 -6.80 -16.65
N GLU A 9 -9.15 -5.60 -17.22
CA GLU A 9 -7.98 -5.21 -18.00
C GLU A 9 -6.69 -5.42 -17.19
N PHE A 10 -6.63 -4.90 -15.95
CA PHE A 10 -5.41 -4.96 -15.14
C PHE A 10 -5.14 -6.34 -14.53
N ARG A 11 -6.19 -7.11 -14.19
CA ARG A 11 -6.06 -8.52 -13.81
C ARG A 11 -5.40 -9.32 -14.93
N ASP A 12 -5.87 -9.16 -16.17
CA ASP A 12 -5.38 -9.91 -17.32
C ASP A 12 -3.95 -9.48 -17.72
N ARG A 13 -3.60 -8.22 -17.47
CA ARG A 13 -2.24 -7.69 -17.66
C ARG A 13 -1.24 -8.21 -16.62
N GLU A 14 -1.62 -8.33 -15.35
CA GLU A 14 -0.73 -8.84 -14.30
C GLU A 14 -0.39 -10.33 -14.53
N LYS A 15 -1.32 -11.10 -15.11
CA LYS A 15 -1.16 -12.53 -15.39
C LYS A 15 -0.80 -13.35 -14.14
N ALA A 16 -1.30 -12.93 -12.97
CA ALA A 16 -1.13 -13.66 -11.74
C ALA A 16 -1.79 -15.05 -11.85
N THR A 17 -1.02 -16.11 -11.59
CA THR A 17 -1.53 -17.49 -11.61
C THR A 17 -2.34 -17.85 -10.37
N ASP A 18 -2.12 -17.11 -9.28
CA ASP A 18 -2.75 -17.27 -7.99
C ASP A 18 -3.35 -15.92 -7.57
N ASN A 19 -4.68 -15.81 -7.63
CA ASN A 19 -5.34 -14.56 -7.31
C ASN A 19 -5.24 -14.19 -5.82
N THR A 20 -4.94 -15.15 -4.93
CA THR A 20 -4.68 -14.84 -3.51
C THR A 20 -3.39 -14.04 -3.31
N LYS A 21 -2.54 -13.93 -4.34
CA LYS A 21 -1.26 -13.21 -4.34
C LYS A 21 -1.18 -12.09 -5.37
N ALA A 22 -2.23 -11.86 -6.16
CA ALA A 22 -2.23 -10.79 -7.14
C ALA A 22 -2.18 -9.40 -6.48
N ASN A 23 -1.70 -8.39 -7.21
CA ASN A 23 -1.51 -7.03 -6.71
C ASN A 23 -2.50 -6.04 -7.32
N TRP A 24 -3.08 -6.34 -8.48
CA TRP A 24 -4.00 -5.44 -9.18
C TRP A 24 -5.14 -4.95 -8.26
N TYR A 25 -5.70 -5.82 -7.41
CA TYR A 25 -6.77 -5.42 -6.50
C TYR A 25 -6.26 -4.59 -5.31
N ASN A 26 -5.08 -4.88 -4.78
CA ASN A 26 -4.51 -4.09 -3.69
C ASN A 26 -4.16 -2.67 -4.19
N ILE A 27 -3.58 -2.57 -5.38
CA ILE A 27 -3.30 -1.28 -6.03
C ILE A 27 -4.61 -0.51 -6.27
N ALA A 28 -5.64 -1.17 -6.81
CA ALA A 28 -6.93 -0.55 -7.05
C ALA A 28 -7.59 -0.07 -5.74
N VAL A 29 -7.55 -0.89 -4.68
CA VAL A 29 -8.08 -0.55 -3.36
C VAL A 29 -7.36 0.67 -2.78
N ALA A 30 -6.03 0.72 -2.84
CA ALA A 30 -5.26 1.86 -2.34
C ALA A 30 -5.60 3.15 -3.09
N ALA A 31 -5.71 3.08 -4.42
CA ALA A 31 -6.08 4.21 -5.27
C ALA A 31 -7.52 4.70 -4.98
N LEU A 32 -8.50 3.79 -4.90
CA LEU A 32 -9.90 4.11 -4.59
C LEU A 32 -10.05 4.73 -3.20
N ALA A 33 -9.39 4.17 -2.19
CA ALA A 33 -9.41 4.70 -0.83
C ALA A 33 -8.84 6.13 -0.80
N ALA A 34 -7.67 6.34 -1.40
CA ALA A 34 -7.05 7.66 -1.51
C ALA A 34 -7.91 8.65 -2.32
N ALA A 35 -8.58 8.22 -3.39
CA ALA A 35 -9.45 9.05 -4.21
C ALA A 35 -10.80 9.42 -3.54
N SER A 36 -11.04 9.05 -2.28
CA SER A 36 -12.34 9.17 -1.59
C SER A 36 -13.46 8.33 -2.24
N ALA A 37 -13.10 7.34 -3.05
CA ALA A 37 -13.99 6.37 -3.69
C ALA A 37 -14.02 5.03 -2.93
N GLY A 38 -13.71 5.04 -1.63
CA GLY A 38 -13.55 3.83 -0.81
C GLY A 38 -14.76 2.87 -0.80
N HIS A 39 -15.97 3.38 -1.02
CA HIS A 39 -17.18 2.54 -1.10
C HIS A 39 -17.12 1.50 -2.24
N GLU A 40 -16.31 1.74 -3.27
CA GLU A 40 -16.10 0.84 -4.41
C GLU A 40 -15.23 -0.38 -4.07
N VAL A 41 -14.56 -0.39 -2.91
CA VAL A 41 -13.76 -1.54 -2.44
C VAL A 41 -14.60 -2.82 -2.36
N VAL A 42 -15.90 -2.71 -2.09
CA VAL A 42 -16.82 -3.85 -2.12
C VAL A 42 -16.84 -4.52 -3.50
N LYS A 43 -16.91 -3.72 -4.57
CA LYS A 43 -16.90 -4.24 -5.95
C LYS A 43 -15.56 -4.88 -6.28
N VAL A 44 -14.45 -4.28 -5.85
CA VAL A 44 -13.11 -4.87 -6.05
C VAL A 44 -13.01 -6.23 -5.34
N TYR A 45 -13.46 -6.32 -4.08
CA TYR A 45 -13.46 -7.56 -3.33
C TYR A 45 -14.31 -8.64 -4.02
N ARG A 46 -15.56 -8.33 -4.37
CA ARG A 46 -16.46 -9.29 -5.03
C ARG A 46 -15.97 -9.71 -6.41
N PHE A 47 -15.34 -8.81 -7.16
CA PHE A 47 -14.69 -9.14 -8.43
C PHE A 47 -13.49 -10.07 -8.23
N ALA A 48 -12.62 -9.78 -7.25
CA ALA A 48 -11.43 -10.60 -6.96
C ALA A 48 -11.79 -11.99 -6.40
N THR A 49 -12.91 -12.11 -5.71
CA THR A 49 -13.34 -13.37 -5.05
C THR A 49 -14.31 -14.20 -5.87
N LYS A 50 -14.68 -13.71 -7.06
CA LYS A 50 -15.58 -14.42 -7.95
C LYS A 50 -15.02 -15.80 -8.29
N ASP A 51 -15.85 -16.83 -8.11
CA ASP A 51 -15.52 -18.23 -8.39
C ASP A 51 -14.36 -18.81 -7.56
N THR A 52 -14.03 -18.20 -6.41
CA THR A 52 -13.02 -18.71 -5.46
C THR A 52 -13.66 -19.36 -4.23
N ASP A 53 -12.96 -20.33 -3.63
CA ASP A 53 -13.38 -20.96 -2.37
C ASP A 53 -13.25 -19.99 -1.17
N LEU A 54 -13.96 -20.29 -0.08
CA LEU A 54 -14.06 -19.41 1.09
C LEU A 54 -12.71 -19.04 1.71
N GLU A 55 -11.73 -19.95 1.72
CA GLU A 55 -10.41 -19.68 2.29
C GLU A 55 -9.65 -18.70 1.41
N SER A 56 -9.71 -18.87 0.09
CA SER A 56 -9.18 -17.90 -0.88
C SER A 56 -9.84 -16.53 -0.72
N GLN A 57 -11.15 -16.47 -0.47
CA GLN A 57 -11.86 -15.20 -0.22
C GLN A 57 -11.34 -14.48 1.03
N LYS A 58 -11.08 -15.22 2.11
CA LYS A 58 -10.51 -14.67 3.35
C LYS A 58 -9.09 -14.16 3.16
N LEU A 59 -8.25 -14.86 2.39
CA LEU A 59 -6.89 -14.41 2.07
C LEU A 59 -6.89 -13.11 1.26
N ILE A 60 -7.76 -12.99 0.26
CA ILE A 60 -7.93 -11.74 -0.51
C ILE A 60 -8.44 -10.62 0.39
N GLN A 61 -9.45 -10.90 1.23
CA GLN A 61 -9.99 -9.94 2.20
C GLN A 61 -8.91 -9.41 3.15
N ARG A 62 -8.04 -10.30 3.66
CA ARG A 62 -6.91 -9.96 4.53
C ARG A 62 -5.97 -8.96 3.87
N ARG A 63 -5.61 -9.19 2.60
CA ARG A 63 -4.73 -8.32 1.81
C ARG A 63 -5.36 -6.96 1.53
N ILE A 64 -6.67 -6.91 1.25
CA ILE A 64 -7.44 -5.66 1.09
C ILE A 64 -7.47 -4.86 2.40
N LYS A 65 -7.77 -5.52 3.53
CA LYS A 65 -7.77 -4.88 4.86
C LYS A 65 -6.39 -4.31 5.19
N GLU A 66 -5.33 -5.09 4.96
CA GLU A 66 -3.95 -4.66 5.18
C GLU A 66 -3.56 -3.48 4.30
N THR A 67 -3.94 -3.49 3.03
CA THR A 67 -3.72 -2.39 2.08
C THR A 67 -4.28 -1.08 2.62
N ILE A 68 -5.54 -1.07 3.06
CA ILE A 68 -6.20 0.15 3.57
C ILE A 68 -5.54 0.60 4.87
N ILE A 69 -5.27 -0.32 5.80
CA ILE A 69 -4.62 0.00 7.08
C ILE A 69 -3.23 0.61 6.84
N LYS A 70 -2.38 -0.03 6.04
CA LYS A 70 -1.03 0.45 5.77
C LYS A 70 -1.00 1.80 5.07
N THR A 71 -1.96 2.08 4.18
CA THR A 71 -2.00 3.33 3.41
C THR A 71 -2.76 4.46 4.11
N SER A 72 -3.53 4.16 5.16
CA SER A 72 -4.38 5.13 5.87
C SER A 72 -3.64 6.35 6.41
N TRP A 73 -2.36 6.22 6.76
CA TRP A 73 -1.57 7.34 7.26
C TRP A 73 -1.25 8.38 6.17
N LEU A 74 -1.34 8.01 4.88
CA LEU A 74 -1.04 8.87 3.74
C LEU A 74 -2.22 9.78 3.36
N TYR A 75 -3.45 9.30 3.55
CA TYR A 75 -4.67 10.02 3.15
C TYR A 75 -5.67 10.26 4.29
N GLY A 76 -5.36 9.78 5.49
CA GLY A 76 -6.13 9.99 6.71
C GLY A 76 -7.17 8.91 7.03
N GLY A 77 -7.48 8.79 8.32
CA GLY A 77 -8.47 7.85 8.87
C GLY A 77 -9.87 7.91 8.24
N PRO A 78 -10.46 9.09 7.92
CA PRO A 78 -11.80 9.15 7.34
C PRO A 78 -11.96 8.36 6.04
N ARG A 79 -10.97 8.44 5.13
CA ARG A 79 -10.98 7.69 3.87
C ARG A 79 -10.76 6.19 4.08
N ALA A 80 -9.95 5.81 5.09
CA ALA A 80 -9.78 4.42 5.46
C ALA A 80 -11.10 3.80 5.96
N ILE A 81 -11.82 4.50 6.84
CA ILE A 81 -13.12 4.08 7.37
C ILE A 81 -14.18 4.01 6.25
N LEU A 82 -14.20 5.01 5.36
CA LEU A 82 -15.08 5.02 4.18
C LEU A 82 -14.83 3.82 3.25
N SER A 83 -13.65 3.21 3.31
CA SER A 83 -13.29 2.03 2.53
C SER A 83 -13.62 0.73 3.25
N LEU A 84 -13.29 0.64 4.54
CA LEU A 84 -13.45 -0.59 5.33
C LEU A 84 -14.91 -0.85 5.73
N PHE A 85 -15.66 0.16 6.13
CA PHE A 85 -17.01 -0.06 6.67
C PHE A 85 -18.01 -0.59 5.64
N PRO A 86 -18.02 -0.12 4.38
CA PRO A 86 -18.83 -0.74 3.34
C PRO A 86 -18.47 -2.21 3.10
N LEU A 87 -17.18 -2.54 3.07
CA LEU A 87 -16.73 -3.93 2.99
C LEU A 87 -17.27 -4.74 4.16
N PHE A 88 -17.13 -4.26 5.40
CA PHE A 88 -17.60 -5.00 6.58
C PHE A 88 -19.11 -5.25 6.58
N LYS A 89 -19.91 -4.30 6.08
CA LYS A 89 -21.37 -4.44 5.99
C LYS A 89 -21.83 -5.40 4.90
N ASP A 90 -20.98 -5.67 3.92
CA ASP A 90 -21.26 -6.57 2.80
C ASP A 90 -20.92 -8.04 3.11
N LEU A 91 -20.05 -8.30 4.08
CA LEU A 91 -19.60 -9.65 4.43
C LEU A 91 -20.67 -10.45 5.17
N ARG A 92 -20.78 -11.73 4.83
CA ARG A 92 -21.47 -12.74 5.64
C ARG A 92 -20.57 -13.22 6.78
N GLU A 93 -21.15 -13.75 7.84
CA GLU A 93 -20.42 -14.21 9.03
C GLU A 93 -19.28 -15.18 8.68
N GLU A 94 -19.56 -16.15 7.81
CA GLU A 94 -18.57 -17.15 7.38
C GLU A 94 -17.43 -16.58 6.52
N GLU A 95 -17.64 -15.40 5.89
CA GLU A 95 -16.67 -14.71 5.04
C GLU A 95 -15.68 -13.85 5.84
N ILE A 96 -15.92 -13.62 7.14
CA ILE A 96 -15.09 -12.70 7.94
C ILE A 96 -13.73 -13.35 8.25
N ASP A 97 -12.66 -12.73 7.74
CA ASP A 97 -11.28 -12.98 8.17
C ASP A 97 -10.95 -12.13 9.40
N HIS A 98 -10.55 -12.78 10.48
CA HIS A 98 -10.23 -12.14 11.76
C HIS A 98 -8.72 -11.97 12.00
N PHE A 99 -7.87 -12.45 11.08
CA PHE A 99 -6.43 -12.35 11.25
C PHE A 99 -5.96 -10.89 11.15
N GLY A 100 -5.18 -10.45 12.14
CA GLY A 100 -4.53 -9.16 12.12
C GLY A 100 -3.12 -9.28 12.67
N ALA A 101 -2.11 -9.11 11.82
CA ALA A 101 -0.70 -9.38 12.16
C ALA A 101 -0.24 -8.69 13.45
N ARG A 102 -0.58 -7.41 13.61
CA ARG A 102 -0.20 -6.59 14.77
C ARG A 102 -0.99 -6.95 16.02
N TRP A 103 -2.25 -7.33 15.85
CA TRP A 103 -3.11 -7.74 16.96
C TRP A 103 -2.71 -9.12 17.48
N ASP A 104 -2.38 -10.04 16.58
CA ASP A 104 -1.86 -11.37 16.93
C ASP A 104 -0.55 -11.26 17.72
N GLN A 105 0.38 -10.41 17.27
CA GLN A 105 1.60 -10.09 18.02
C GLN A 105 1.33 -9.43 19.37
N HIS A 106 0.28 -8.60 19.48
CA HIS A 106 -0.12 -8.00 20.74
C HIS A 106 -0.67 -9.04 21.74
N LEU A 107 -1.48 -9.99 21.26
CA LEU A 107 -2.01 -11.09 22.08
C LEU A 107 -0.94 -12.11 22.46
N HIS A 108 0.06 -12.31 21.59
CA HIS A 108 1.14 -13.27 21.74
C HIS A 108 2.51 -12.59 21.69
N PRO A 109 2.83 -11.72 22.68
CA PRO A 109 4.06 -10.94 22.66
C PRO A 109 5.28 -11.85 22.82
N LEU A 110 6.16 -11.83 21.83
CA LEU A 110 7.48 -12.46 21.94
C LEU A 110 8.47 -11.49 22.61
N PRO A 111 9.39 -11.95 23.48
CA PRO A 111 10.36 -11.09 24.15
C PRO A 111 11.19 -10.20 23.19
N SER A 112 11.39 -10.66 21.95
CA SER A 112 12.12 -9.94 20.90
C SER A 112 11.22 -9.24 19.87
N ALA A 113 9.89 -9.26 20.04
CA ALA A 113 8.95 -8.76 19.04
C ALA A 113 9.21 -7.29 18.67
N THR A 114 9.41 -6.42 19.67
CA THR A 114 9.73 -5.00 19.46
C THR A 114 11.03 -4.84 18.68
N HIS A 115 12.09 -5.53 19.10
CA HIS A 115 13.40 -5.45 18.44
C HIS A 115 13.35 -5.98 17.00
N HIS A 116 12.58 -7.04 16.75
CA HIS A 116 12.35 -7.54 15.39
C HIS A 116 11.61 -6.53 14.53
N ALA A 117 10.55 -5.90 15.05
CA ALA A 117 9.79 -4.87 14.33
C ALA A 117 10.66 -3.65 14.01
N GLU A 118 11.47 -3.17 14.95
CA GLU A 118 12.42 -2.07 14.73
C GLU A 118 13.49 -2.42 13.68
N THR A 119 14.06 -3.62 13.76
CA THR A 119 15.06 -4.11 12.80
C THR A 119 14.47 -4.21 11.40
N ARG A 120 13.24 -4.72 11.29
CA ARG A 120 12.52 -4.83 10.02
C ARG A 120 12.16 -3.44 9.46
N GLY A 121 11.73 -2.52 10.31
CA GLY A 121 11.48 -1.12 9.96
C GLY A 121 12.72 -0.41 9.45
N LYS A 122 13.86 -0.59 10.12
CA LYS A 122 15.15 -0.08 9.64
C LYS A 122 15.52 -0.64 8.28
N ARG A 123 15.42 -1.97 8.09
CA ARG A 123 15.70 -2.61 6.80
C ARG A 123 14.82 -2.05 5.68
N PHE A 124 13.53 -1.89 5.94
CA PHE A 124 12.59 -1.31 4.98
C PHE A 124 13.03 0.10 4.56
N PHE A 125 13.37 0.96 5.53
CA PHE A 125 13.72 2.35 5.27
C PHE A 125 15.11 2.51 4.63
N ASP A 126 16.08 1.71 5.06
CA ASP A 126 17.42 1.64 4.46
C ASP A 126 17.34 1.22 2.98
N ASN A 127 16.47 0.27 2.64
CA ASN A 127 16.25 -0.10 1.24
C ASN A 127 15.64 1.06 0.44
N LEU A 128 14.69 1.80 1.03
CA LEU A 128 14.01 2.89 0.36
C LEU A 128 14.93 4.09 0.07
N TRP A 129 15.85 4.41 0.99
CA TRP A 129 16.64 5.66 0.96
C TRP A 129 18.15 5.50 1.01
N SER A 130 18.70 4.28 1.01
CA SER A 130 20.06 3.95 1.50
C SER A 130 20.22 4.18 3.02
N PRO A 131 21.11 3.44 3.70
CA PRO A 131 21.30 3.60 5.15
C PRO A 131 21.65 5.03 5.58
N GLU A 132 22.48 5.73 4.78
CA GLU A 132 22.94 7.09 5.09
C GLU A 132 21.79 8.11 4.97
N ALA A 133 21.07 8.10 3.85
CA ALA A 133 19.97 9.04 3.64
C ALA A 133 18.73 8.71 4.49
N ALA A 134 18.49 7.44 4.81
CA ALA A 134 17.49 7.02 5.80
C ALA A 134 17.80 7.63 7.18
N LYS A 135 19.07 7.55 7.62
CA LYS A 135 19.49 8.15 8.88
C LYS A 135 19.34 9.67 8.85
N GLU A 136 19.80 10.33 7.79
CA GLU A 136 19.69 11.77 7.64
C GLU A 136 18.23 12.25 7.71
N ASN A 137 17.31 11.54 7.08
CA ASN A 137 15.88 11.85 7.14
C ASN A 137 15.31 11.73 8.56
N LEU A 138 15.64 10.67 9.29
CA LEU A 138 15.19 10.50 10.67
C LEU A 138 15.80 11.54 11.60
N ASP A 139 17.09 11.83 11.48
CA ASP A 139 17.77 12.86 12.28
C ASP A 139 17.16 14.24 12.01
N PHE A 140 16.82 14.54 10.74
CA PHE A 140 16.12 15.77 10.37
C PHE A 140 14.74 15.84 11.02
N ASN A 141 13.93 14.78 10.91
CA ASN A 141 12.63 14.72 11.57
C ASN A 141 12.76 14.96 13.07
N PHE A 142 13.71 14.30 13.74
CA PHE A 142 13.92 14.46 15.18
C PHE A 142 14.33 15.89 15.56
N LYS A 143 15.22 16.51 14.77
CA LYS A 143 15.68 17.88 15.00
C LYS A 143 14.55 18.89 14.99
N TYR A 144 13.61 18.77 14.05
CA TYR A 144 12.55 19.77 13.86
C TYR A 144 11.22 19.39 14.52
N SER A 145 10.96 18.09 14.73
CA SER A 145 9.75 17.58 15.37
C SER A 145 9.98 16.14 15.89
N PRO A 146 10.37 15.99 17.17
CA PRO A 146 10.53 14.67 17.79
C PRO A 146 9.27 13.78 17.69
N ASP A 147 8.08 14.37 17.69
CA ASP A 147 6.82 13.64 17.52
C ASP A 147 6.65 13.14 16.07
N LEU A 148 7.13 13.88 15.07
CA LEU A 148 7.19 13.39 13.69
C LEU A 148 8.16 12.22 13.59
N TYR A 149 9.32 12.30 14.22
CA TYR A 149 10.25 11.18 14.30
C TYR A 149 9.58 9.94 14.92
N LEU A 150 8.90 10.10 16.05
CA LEU A 150 8.19 9.00 16.71
C LEU A 150 7.09 8.41 15.82
N LEU A 151 6.31 9.26 15.15
CA LEU A 151 5.27 8.85 14.20
C LEU A 151 5.87 8.03 13.05
N VAL A 152 6.95 8.52 12.42
CA VAL A 152 7.62 7.84 11.30
C VAL A 152 8.24 6.51 11.77
N GLN A 153 8.94 6.47 12.91
CA GLN A 153 9.49 5.23 13.43
C GLN A 153 8.42 4.20 13.78
N THR A 154 7.30 4.64 14.36
CA THR A 154 6.17 3.77 14.66
C THR A 154 5.54 3.24 13.37
N ASN A 155 5.36 4.10 12.36
CA ASN A 155 4.89 3.70 11.04
C ASN A 155 5.81 2.64 10.41
N LEU A 156 7.12 2.90 10.37
CA LEU A 156 8.09 1.99 9.76
C LEU A 156 8.14 0.64 10.47
N SER A 157 8.24 0.63 11.80
CA SER A 157 8.39 -0.61 12.58
C SER A 157 7.11 -1.45 12.62
N GLN A 158 5.95 -0.82 12.81
CA GLN A 158 4.68 -1.53 13.04
C GLN A 158 3.88 -1.72 11.77
N TRP A 159 3.88 -0.76 10.84
CA TRP A 159 2.90 -0.71 9.75
C TRP A 159 3.53 -0.99 8.39
N ALA A 160 4.42 -0.11 7.92
CA ALA A 160 5.02 -0.23 6.60
C ALA A 160 5.81 -1.54 6.46
N SER A 161 6.68 -1.85 7.42
CA SER A 161 7.57 -3.03 7.31
C SER A 161 6.93 -4.35 7.74
N GLU A 162 5.68 -4.38 8.22
CA GLU A 162 5.01 -5.64 8.54
C GLU A 162 4.82 -6.49 7.28
N ASP A 163 5.45 -7.65 7.19
CA ASP A 163 5.57 -8.43 5.95
C ASP A 163 4.82 -9.77 5.97
N SER A 164 3.97 -10.02 6.97
CA SER A 164 3.21 -11.29 7.07
C SER A 164 2.04 -11.38 6.07
N ILE A 165 1.55 -10.24 5.56
CA ILE A 165 0.42 -10.17 4.61
C ILE A 165 0.85 -9.54 3.27
N LEU A 166 1.51 -8.37 3.33
CA LEU A 166 2.08 -7.68 2.17
C LEU A 166 3.59 -7.54 2.36
N SER A 167 4.36 -8.09 1.43
CA SER A 167 5.81 -7.92 1.36
C SER A 167 6.22 -6.45 1.20
N PHE A 168 7.52 -6.19 1.25
CA PHE A 168 8.06 -4.83 1.10
C PHE A 168 7.73 -4.23 -0.28
N VAL A 169 7.87 -5.01 -1.35
CA VAL A 169 7.52 -4.56 -2.71
C VAL A 169 6.02 -4.28 -2.82
N GLU A 170 5.18 -5.18 -2.30
CA GLU A 170 3.72 -5.00 -2.33
C GLU A 170 3.28 -3.77 -1.53
N THR A 171 3.97 -3.47 -0.43
CA THR A 171 3.74 -2.25 0.36
C THR A 171 4.07 -1.00 -0.44
N GLU A 172 5.21 -0.99 -1.14
CA GLU A 172 5.59 0.14 -2.01
C GLU A 172 4.62 0.31 -3.19
N LEU A 173 4.10 -0.78 -3.77
CA LEU A 173 3.07 -0.71 -4.80
C LEU A 173 1.82 0.03 -4.28
N VAL A 174 1.30 -0.34 -3.11
CA VAL A 174 0.11 0.32 -2.57
C VAL A 174 0.39 1.74 -2.05
N TYR A 175 1.61 2.03 -1.59
CA TYR A 175 2.03 3.39 -1.18
C TYR A 175 2.10 4.32 -2.38
N ALA A 176 2.74 3.88 -3.48
CA ALA A 176 2.78 4.65 -4.73
C ALA A 176 1.36 4.95 -5.23
N ALA A 177 0.48 3.94 -5.24
CA ALA A 177 -0.91 4.11 -5.65
C ALA A 177 -1.67 5.14 -4.79
N ALA A 178 -1.55 5.02 -3.46
CA ALA A 178 -2.19 5.93 -2.53
C ALA A 178 -1.69 7.37 -2.69
N LEU A 179 -0.39 7.58 -2.90
CA LEU A 179 0.22 8.91 -3.06
C LEU A 179 -0.15 9.58 -4.37
N ILE A 180 -0.22 8.82 -5.48
CA ILE A 180 -0.73 9.30 -6.77
C ILE A 180 -2.13 9.87 -6.58
N CYS A 181 -3.03 9.09 -5.97
CA CYS A 181 -4.42 9.48 -5.73
C CYS A 181 -4.61 10.39 -4.49
N SER A 182 -3.51 10.85 -3.86
CA SER A 182 -3.55 11.83 -2.77
C SER A 182 -2.98 13.19 -3.18
N ASN A 183 -2.74 13.41 -4.49
CA ASN A 183 -2.15 14.64 -5.01
C ASN A 183 -0.75 14.94 -4.41
N ALA A 184 0.07 13.91 -4.23
CA ALA A 184 1.41 13.99 -3.62
C ALA A 184 2.50 13.54 -4.62
N PRO A 185 2.73 14.27 -5.73
CA PRO A 185 3.53 13.79 -6.86
C PRO A 185 5.00 13.53 -6.53
N GLN A 186 5.57 14.32 -5.62
CA GLN A 186 6.96 14.14 -5.19
C GLN A 186 7.11 12.83 -4.43
N GLN A 187 6.26 12.59 -3.43
CA GLN A 187 6.25 11.35 -2.65
C GLN A 187 5.86 10.14 -3.52
N ALA A 188 4.93 10.31 -4.46
CA ALA A 188 4.58 9.27 -5.42
C ALA A 188 5.81 8.83 -6.25
N THR A 189 6.64 9.77 -6.70
CA THR A 189 7.90 9.48 -7.40
C THR A 189 8.88 8.72 -6.50
N TRP A 190 8.97 9.11 -5.22
CA TRP A 190 9.81 8.44 -4.24
C TRP A 190 9.43 6.97 -4.05
N HIS A 191 8.16 6.69 -3.84
CA HIS A 191 7.66 5.32 -3.65
C HIS A 191 7.64 4.52 -4.95
N THR A 192 7.54 5.18 -6.11
CA THR A 192 7.71 4.53 -7.42
C THR A 192 9.15 4.02 -7.61
N ARG A 193 10.16 4.80 -7.19
CA ARG A 193 11.55 4.31 -7.07
C ARG A 193 11.66 3.22 -6.00
N GLY A 194 10.94 3.38 -4.90
CA GLY A 194 10.87 2.43 -3.79
C GLY A 194 10.48 1.02 -4.21
N ILE A 195 9.53 0.87 -5.14
CA ILE A 195 9.15 -0.43 -5.73
C ILE A 195 10.39 -1.19 -6.23
N VAL A 196 11.23 -0.54 -7.04
CA VAL A 196 12.43 -1.17 -7.61
C VAL A 196 13.49 -1.40 -6.52
N ARG A 197 13.65 -0.47 -5.58
CA ARG A 197 14.61 -0.59 -4.47
C ARG A 197 14.28 -1.73 -3.51
N GLN A 198 13.00 -2.05 -3.34
CA GLN A 198 12.57 -3.19 -2.54
C GLN A 198 12.64 -4.53 -3.29
N GLY A 199 13.09 -4.54 -4.56
CA GLY A 199 13.24 -5.74 -5.38
C GLY A 199 12.13 -5.97 -6.40
N GLY A 200 11.25 -5.00 -6.61
CA GLY A 200 10.28 -5.01 -7.71
C GLY A 200 10.90 -4.60 -9.05
N THR A 201 10.08 -4.56 -10.11
CA THR A 201 10.52 -4.21 -11.46
C THR A 201 9.98 -2.85 -11.93
N LYS A 202 10.60 -2.28 -12.97
CA LYS A 202 10.09 -1.04 -13.59
C LYS A 202 8.73 -1.26 -14.26
N GLU A 203 8.46 -2.48 -14.72
CA GLU A 203 7.16 -2.86 -15.25
C GLU A 203 6.09 -2.83 -14.16
N GLN A 204 6.40 -3.29 -12.94
CA GLN A 204 5.49 -3.16 -11.79
C GLN A 204 5.27 -1.69 -11.41
N ALA A 205 6.32 -0.86 -11.46
CA ALA A 205 6.23 0.59 -11.26
C ALA A 205 5.33 1.27 -12.33
N GLY A 206 5.47 0.87 -13.60
CA GLY A 206 4.59 1.33 -14.67
C GLY A 206 3.15 0.84 -14.50
N PHE A 207 2.98 -0.41 -14.07
CA PHE A 207 1.68 -1.02 -13.82
C PHE A 207 0.89 -0.27 -12.75
N VAL A 208 1.51 0.01 -11.60
CA VAL A 208 0.85 0.76 -10.52
C VAL A 208 0.49 2.17 -10.96
N GLN A 209 1.41 2.88 -11.63
CA GLN A 209 1.17 4.25 -12.07
C GLN A 209 -0.01 4.31 -13.04
N GLN A 210 -0.06 3.41 -14.02
CA GLN A 210 -1.15 3.37 -15.00
C GLN A 210 -2.50 3.04 -14.35
N LEU A 211 -2.56 2.06 -13.44
CA LEU A 211 -3.81 1.71 -12.77
C LEU A 211 -4.31 2.87 -11.89
N SER A 212 -3.42 3.46 -11.10
CA SER A 212 -3.77 4.56 -10.20
C SER A 212 -4.20 5.81 -10.96
N LEU A 213 -3.53 6.17 -12.07
CA LEU A 213 -3.94 7.30 -12.91
C LEU A 213 -5.31 7.07 -13.57
N ARG A 214 -5.60 5.85 -14.03
CA ARG A 214 -6.91 5.49 -14.61
C ARG A 214 -8.04 5.54 -13.57
N ILE A 215 -7.76 5.14 -12.33
CA ILE A 215 -8.70 5.29 -11.22
C ILE A 215 -8.87 6.77 -10.86
N ALA A 216 -7.78 7.54 -10.80
CA ALA A 216 -7.86 8.96 -10.50
C ALA A 216 -8.72 9.71 -11.51
N ASP A 217 -8.54 9.44 -12.81
CA ASP A 217 -9.38 9.98 -13.89
C ASP A 217 -10.85 9.58 -13.75
N MET A 218 -11.14 8.30 -13.48
CA MET A 218 -12.51 7.79 -13.32
C MET A 218 -13.29 8.45 -12.17
N TYR A 219 -12.59 8.92 -11.13
CA TYR A 219 -13.21 9.53 -9.94
C TYR A 219 -12.86 11.02 -9.77
N ASP A 220 -12.39 11.69 -10.83
CA ASP A 220 -12.04 13.12 -10.84
C ASP A 220 -11.10 13.54 -9.67
N CYS A 221 -10.13 12.67 -9.39
CA CYS A 221 -9.14 12.86 -8.33
C CYS A 221 -7.91 13.60 -8.87
N LYS A 222 -7.48 14.65 -8.16
CA LYS A 222 -6.24 15.36 -8.49
C LYS A 222 -5.02 14.52 -8.16
N THR A 223 -4.09 14.43 -9.11
CA THR A 223 -2.83 13.67 -8.95
C THR A 223 -1.58 14.57 -8.94
N GLY A 224 -1.72 15.81 -9.40
CA GLY A 224 -0.60 16.72 -9.58
C GLY A 224 0.27 16.33 -10.78
N ASN A 225 1.48 16.88 -10.86
CA ASN A 225 2.42 16.57 -11.94
C ASN A 225 3.18 15.28 -11.62
N ILE A 226 2.56 14.13 -11.87
CA ILE A 226 3.20 12.81 -11.72
C ILE A 226 4.28 12.65 -12.78
N THR A 227 5.52 12.36 -12.36
CA THR A 227 6.61 12.00 -13.27
C THR A 227 6.34 10.62 -13.90
N PRO A 228 6.22 10.52 -15.23
CA PRO A 228 6.05 9.24 -15.92
C PRO A 228 7.20 8.27 -15.61
N VAL A 229 6.90 6.97 -15.46
CA VAL A 229 7.89 5.94 -15.07
C VAL A 229 9.11 5.88 -16.00
N ASP A 230 8.91 6.13 -17.29
CA ASP A 230 9.97 6.20 -18.30
C ASP A 230 10.84 7.46 -18.22
N GLU A 231 10.35 8.51 -17.56
CA GLU A 231 11.07 9.77 -17.29
C GLU A 231 11.70 9.81 -15.88
N ILE A 232 11.48 8.79 -15.04
CA ILE A 232 12.08 8.74 -13.70
C ILE A 232 13.58 8.47 -13.80
N GLU A 233 14.37 9.36 -13.19
CA GLU A 233 15.77 9.09 -12.84
C GLU A 233 15.85 8.07 -11.70
N TRP A 234 16.35 6.85 -11.97
CA TRP A 234 16.29 5.72 -11.03
C TRP A 234 17.44 5.70 -10.00
N GLU A 235 18.58 6.31 -10.33
CA GLU A 235 19.80 6.28 -9.50
C GLU A 235 19.83 7.33 -8.38
N ASP A 236 18.81 8.18 -8.28
CA ASP A 236 18.76 9.25 -7.29
C ASP A 236 18.49 8.74 -5.86
N LYS A 237 19.56 8.43 -5.12
CA LYS A 237 19.51 7.95 -3.72
C LYS A 237 19.68 9.07 -2.68
N LYS A 238 19.51 10.34 -3.07
CA LYS A 238 19.73 11.45 -2.14
C LYS A 238 18.65 11.50 -1.06
N SER A 239 19.02 12.00 0.12
CA SER A 239 18.03 12.43 1.10
C SER A 239 17.23 13.60 0.51
N HIS A 240 15.94 13.63 0.81
CA HIS A 240 15.05 14.75 0.49
C HIS A 240 14.56 15.47 1.76
N ALA A 241 15.26 15.25 2.87
CA ALA A 241 15.16 16.04 4.08
C ALA A 241 15.82 17.42 3.89
#